data_AF-A0ABD5R7V9-F1
#
_entry.id   AF-A0ABD5R7V9-F1
#
_cell.length_a   1.000
_cell.length_b   1.000
_cell.length_c   1.000
_cell.angle_alpha   90.00
_cell.angle_beta   90.00
_cell.angle_gamma   90.00
#
_symmetry.space_group_name_H-M   'P 1'
#
loop_
_entity.id
_entity.type
_entity.pdbx_description
1 polymer ?
#
loop_
_entity_poly.entity_id
_entity_poly.type
_entity_poly.pdbx_seq_one_letter_code
_entity_poly.pdbx_strand_id
1 'polypeptide(L)'
;MTNRRKALALLFVGLLLVSLPVVVPAVVDVHPEPEYPGVVSADVVDPTDPDDQRTVIRSNGEGIVLDVSDLRNERESRPIPVDAPNETTETLRNATVRNVTTNDETVAGDLRRIDTEYEFYTGGDERRWYRLTVTETENGTAVFGRAVDGEDVTRHVIDERTVPASSLTAAERRTLDRVIDGGDGSYDGYRPDADDPLLDDVPALVERDGTVYWVRTTVHIDDFGPSPAQLVLLLAGGVGVVLLLASVAVAVTDLRADR
;
A
#
# COMPACT_ATOMS: atom_id res chain seq x y z
N MET A 1 3.40 -51.02 -26.27
CA MET A 1 2.89 -50.49 -24.98
C MET A 1 1.41 -50.80 -24.90
N THR A 2 0.95 -51.55 -23.89
CA THR A 2 -0.46 -51.94 -23.75
C THR A 2 -1.35 -50.70 -23.54
N ASN A 3 -2.60 -50.73 -24.01
CA ASN A 3 -3.55 -49.62 -23.89
C ASN A 3 -3.71 -49.17 -22.43
N ARG A 4 -3.76 -50.12 -21.50
CA ARG A 4 -3.72 -49.87 -20.05
C ARG A 4 -2.50 -49.03 -19.59
N ARG A 5 -1.30 -49.29 -20.12
CA ARG A 5 -0.10 -48.48 -19.81
C ARG A 5 -0.18 -47.08 -20.42
N LYS A 6 -0.78 -46.94 -21.61
CA LYS A 6 -1.01 -45.63 -22.25
C LYS A 6 -2.04 -44.80 -21.47
N ALA A 7 -3.15 -45.39 -21.06
CA ALA A 7 -4.17 -44.72 -20.24
C ALA A 7 -3.60 -44.25 -18.89
N LEU A 8 -2.81 -45.09 -18.21
CA LEU A 8 -2.14 -44.70 -16.96
C LEU A 8 -1.15 -43.55 -17.15
N ALA A 9 -0.36 -43.55 -18.23
CA ALA A 9 0.57 -42.46 -18.52
C ALA A 9 -0.18 -41.15 -18.80
N LEU A 10 -1.25 -41.20 -19.61
CA LEU A 10 -2.11 -40.04 -19.90
C LEU A 10 -2.80 -39.50 -18.65
N LEU A 11 -3.27 -40.39 -17.77
CA LEU A 11 -3.87 -40.03 -16.49
C LEU A 11 -2.87 -39.28 -15.60
N PHE A 12 -1.67 -39.81 -15.46
CA PHE A 12 -0.64 -39.25 -14.58
C PHE A 12 -0.16 -37.87 -15.07
N VAL A 13 0.14 -37.75 -16.38
CA VAL A 13 0.54 -36.48 -16.97
C VAL A 13 -0.62 -35.47 -16.96
N GLY A 14 -1.85 -35.92 -17.21
CA GLY A 14 -3.04 -35.07 -17.13
C GLY A 14 -3.25 -34.49 -15.73
N LEU A 15 -3.16 -35.31 -14.68
CA LEU A 15 -3.27 -34.87 -13.29
C LEU A 15 -2.16 -33.88 -12.89
N LEU A 16 -0.93 -34.12 -13.35
CA LEU A 16 0.20 -33.22 -13.09
C LEU A 16 -0.02 -31.85 -13.74
N LEU A 17 -0.47 -31.81 -14.99
CA LEU A 17 -0.65 -30.56 -15.72
C LEU A 17 -1.87 -29.75 -15.24
N VAL A 18 -2.97 -30.43 -14.84
CA VAL A 18 -4.16 -29.77 -14.28
C VAL A 18 -3.87 -29.12 -12.93
N SER A 19 -2.90 -29.62 -12.16
CA SER A 19 -2.56 -29.04 -10.86
C SER A 19 -1.61 -27.85 -10.96
N LEU A 20 -0.86 -27.69 -12.05
CA LEU A 20 0.10 -26.57 -12.22
C LEU A 20 -0.51 -25.17 -12.03
N PRO A 21 -1.69 -24.83 -12.58
CA PRO A 21 -2.32 -23.52 -12.35
C PRO A 21 -2.64 -23.23 -10.88
N VAL A 22 -2.79 -24.25 -10.05
CA VAL A 22 -3.12 -24.11 -8.62
C VAL A 22 -1.85 -24.14 -7.78
N VAL A 23 -0.91 -25.03 -8.09
CA VAL A 23 0.29 -25.27 -7.28
C VAL A 23 1.35 -24.19 -7.52
N VAL A 24 1.57 -23.76 -8.77
CA VAL A 24 2.65 -22.82 -9.09
C VAL A 24 2.43 -21.45 -8.45
N PRO A 25 1.24 -20.81 -8.53
CA PRO A 25 1.00 -19.54 -7.84
C PRO A 25 1.01 -19.64 -6.31
N ALA A 26 0.75 -20.82 -5.76
CA ALA A 26 0.77 -21.04 -4.30
C ALA A 26 2.18 -21.27 -3.74
N VAL A 27 3.16 -21.55 -4.60
CA VAL A 27 4.54 -21.89 -4.22
C VAL A 27 5.55 -20.85 -4.69
N VAL A 28 5.23 -20.15 -5.78
CA VAL A 28 6.04 -19.07 -6.32
C VAL A 28 5.21 -17.80 -6.21
N ASP A 29 5.74 -16.79 -5.52
CA ASP A 29 5.26 -15.42 -5.66
C ASP A 29 5.52 -14.97 -7.09
N VAL A 30 4.60 -15.31 -8.00
CA VAL A 30 4.58 -14.80 -9.38
C VAL A 30 3.93 -13.42 -9.36
N HIS A 31 4.47 -12.54 -8.52
CA HIS A 31 4.30 -11.11 -8.66
C HIS A 31 5.53 -10.64 -9.43
N PRO A 32 5.49 -10.57 -10.78
CA PRO A 32 6.53 -9.82 -11.46
C PRO A 32 6.52 -8.42 -10.86
N GLU A 33 7.66 -7.98 -10.31
CA GLU A 33 7.88 -6.55 -10.11
C GLU A 33 7.53 -5.87 -11.44
N PRO A 34 6.73 -4.79 -11.45
CA PRO A 34 6.29 -4.20 -12.69
C PRO A 34 7.50 -3.81 -13.54
N GLU A 35 7.67 -4.47 -14.68
CA GLU A 35 8.77 -4.22 -15.65
C GLU A 35 8.66 -2.83 -16.32
N TYR A 36 7.59 -2.08 -16.06
CA TYR A 36 7.35 -0.77 -16.63
C TYR A 36 7.29 0.30 -15.53
N PRO A 37 8.04 1.41 -15.67
CA PRO A 37 7.92 2.54 -14.77
C PRO A 37 6.46 3.03 -14.80
N GLY A 38 5.83 3.06 -13.62
CA GLY A 38 4.45 3.50 -13.47
C GLY A 38 4.25 4.92 -14.01
N VAL A 39 3.00 5.28 -14.29
CA VAL A 39 2.66 6.67 -14.62
C VAL A 39 2.97 7.54 -13.40
N VAL A 40 3.73 8.60 -13.59
CA VAL A 40 4.02 9.60 -12.55
C VAL A 40 3.22 10.86 -12.85
N SER A 41 2.64 11.43 -11.83
CA SER A 41 1.82 12.65 -11.91
C SER A 41 2.18 13.60 -10.80
N ALA A 42 1.99 14.89 -11.04
CA ALA A 42 2.16 15.95 -10.06
C ALA A 42 0.88 16.77 -10.01
N ASP A 43 0.24 16.82 -8.85
CA ASP A 43 -0.89 17.72 -8.61
C ASP A 43 -0.45 18.89 -7.76
N VAL A 44 -0.98 20.08 -8.04
CA VAL A 44 -0.79 21.25 -7.18
C VAL A 44 -1.52 21.00 -5.87
N VAL A 45 -0.83 21.24 -4.76
CA VAL A 45 -1.40 21.10 -3.42
C VAL A 45 -2.00 22.44 -2.98
N ASP A 46 -3.29 22.43 -2.67
CA ASP A 46 -3.96 23.51 -1.96
C ASP A 46 -4.19 23.11 -0.49
N PRO A 47 -3.46 23.67 0.48
CA PRO A 47 -3.64 23.32 1.89
C PRO A 47 -5.02 23.71 2.43
N THR A 48 -5.77 24.57 1.74
CA THR A 48 -7.13 24.98 2.13
C THR A 48 -8.21 24.02 1.63
N ASP A 49 -7.89 23.13 0.68
CA ASP A 49 -8.80 22.11 0.17
C ASP A 49 -8.80 20.86 1.09
N PRO A 50 -9.94 20.47 1.70
CA PRO A 50 -10.03 19.28 2.55
C PRO A 50 -9.65 17.95 1.87
N ASP A 51 -9.74 17.86 0.55
CA ASP A 51 -9.36 16.66 -0.20
C ASP A 51 -7.83 16.56 -0.32
N ASP A 52 -7.17 17.68 -0.60
CA ASP A 52 -5.71 17.79 -0.61
C ASP A 52 -5.13 17.61 0.80
N GLN A 53 -5.76 18.21 1.82
CA GLN A 53 -5.35 18.04 3.22
C GLN A 53 -5.24 16.56 3.60
N ARG A 54 -6.31 15.78 3.34
CA ARG A 54 -6.36 14.34 3.64
C ARG A 54 -5.30 13.58 2.86
N THR A 55 -5.15 13.93 1.60
CA THR A 55 -4.24 13.26 0.68
C THR A 55 -2.79 13.47 1.07
N VAL A 56 -2.39 14.71 1.36
CA VAL A 56 -1.05 15.08 1.81
C VAL A 56 -0.74 14.44 3.16
N ILE A 57 -1.65 14.57 4.14
CA ILE A 57 -1.44 14.00 5.48
C ILE A 57 -1.29 12.47 5.41
N ARG A 58 -2.14 11.78 4.63
CA ARG A 58 -2.04 10.32 4.52
C ARG A 58 -0.75 9.87 3.84
N SER A 59 -0.32 10.57 2.79
CA SER A 59 0.82 10.14 1.96
C SER A 59 2.18 10.60 2.49
N ASN A 60 2.24 11.72 3.22
CA ASN A 60 3.49 12.34 3.68
C ASN A 60 3.51 12.60 5.20
N GLY A 61 2.42 12.32 5.92
CA GLY A 61 2.32 12.56 7.36
C GLY A 61 2.93 11.47 8.24
N GLU A 62 3.50 10.41 7.67
CA GLU A 62 4.19 9.37 8.46
C GLU A 62 5.25 10.01 9.37
N GLY A 63 5.32 9.57 10.64
CA GLY A 63 6.25 10.13 11.64
C GLY A 63 5.91 11.56 12.11
N ILE A 64 4.84 12.17 11.62
CA ILE A 64 4.34 13.48 12.07
C ILE A 64 2.93 13.33 12.65
N VAL A 65 2.09 12.56 11.96
CA VAL A 65 0.68 12.32 12.27
C VAL A 65 0.45 10.84 12.56
N LEU A 66 -0.12 10.52 13.72
CA LEU A 66 -0.52 9.17 14.08
C LEU A 66 -2.01 8.93 13.77
N ASP A 67 -2.34 7.92 12.95
CA ASP A 67 -3.70 7.36 12.97
C ASP A 67 -3.80 6.33 14.10
N VAL A 68 -4.69 6.58 15.05
CA VAL A 68 -4.93 5.68 16.18
C VAL A 68 -5.36 4.27 15.72
N SER A 69 -5.89 4.13 14.51
CA SER A 69 -6.23 2.85 13.89
C SER A 69 -4.98 2.01 13.59
N ASP A 70 -3.82 2.62 13.36
CA ASP A 70 -2.56 1.94 13.05
C ASP A 70 -1.99 1.21 14.27
N LEU A 71 -2.30 1.67 15.47
CA LEU A 71 -1.89 1.02 16.73
C LEU A 71 -2.49 -0.39 16.88
N ARG A 72 -3.63 -0.67 16.24
CA ARG A 72 -4.33 -1.95 16.35
C ARG A 72 -3.86 -3.01 15.36
N ASN A 73 -3.20 -2.60 14.27
CA ASN A 73 -2.78 -3.53 13.23
C ASN A 73 -1.45 -4.19 13.64
N GLU A 74 -1.48 -5.50 13.92
CA GLU A 74 -0.30 -6.33 14.25
C GLU A 74 0.49 -6.78 13.01
N ARG A 75 -0.06 -6.57 11.82
CA ARG A 75 0.58 -6.98 10.57
C ARG A 75 1.62 -5.96 10.13
N GLU A 76 2.86 -6.30 10.49
CA GLU A 76 4.14 -5.80 9.94
C GLU A 76 4.33 -4.28 10.02
N SER A 77 5.26 -3.89 10.87
CA SER A 77 5.73 -2.51 11.07
C SER A 77 4.69 -1.58 11.70
N ARG A 78 4.38 -1.80 12.99
CA ARG A 78 3.79 -0.71 13.78
C ARG A 78 4.76 0.48 13.71
N PRO A 79 4.29 1.70 13.38
CA PRO A 79 5.17 2.86 13.28
C PRO A 79 5.77 3.22 14.64
N ILE A 80 5.15 2.75 15.74
CA ILE A 80 5.68 2.80 17.10
C ILE A 80 5.33 1.51 17.87
N PRO A 81 6.28 0.86 18.58
CA PRO A 81 5.96 -0.26 19.43
C PRO A 81 5.20 0.23 20.67
N VAL A 82 3.91 -0.09 20.76
CA VAL A 82 3.07 0.12 21.95
C VAL A 82 2.84 -1.18 22.69
N ASP A 83 2.88 -1.10 24.02
CA ASP A 83 2.81 -2.25 24.93
C ASP A 83 1.36 -2.65 25.24
N ALA A 84 0.41 -1.70 25.22
CA ALA A 84 -1.03 -1.91 25.43
C ALA A 84 -1.88 -1.30 24.29
N PRO A 85 -1.83 -1.86 23.06
CA PRO A 85 -2.40 -1.22 21.86
C PRO A 85 -3.90 -0.92 21.95
N ASN A 86 -4.70 -1.82 22.53
CA ASN A 86 -6.16 -1.64 22.57
C ASN A 86 -6.56 -0.57 23.60
N GLU A 87 -5.98 -0.63 24.79
CA GLU A 87 -6.24 0.28 25.90
C GLU A 87 -5.72 1.70 25.59
N THR A 88 -4.54 1.79 24.94
CA THR A 88 -3.98 3.05 24.44
C THR A 88 -4.86 3.64 23.33
N THR A 89 -5.31 2.82 22.37
CA THR A 89 -6.24 3.25 21.32
C THR A 89 -7.55 3.79 21.91
N GLU A 90 -8.14 3.08 22.86
CA GLU A 90 -9.38 3.50 23.51
C GLU A 90 -9.18 4.82 24.28
N THR A 91 -8.05 4.97 24.98
CA THR A 91 -7.72 6.18 25.71
C THR A 91 -7.57 7.38 24.76
N LEU A 92 -6.83 7.23 23.66
CA LEU A 92 -6.65 8.28 22.65
C LEU A 92 -7.97 8.68 21.97
N ARG A 93 -8.81 7.70 21.62
CA ARG A 93 -10.15 7.98 21.06
C ARG A 93 -11.01 8.77 22.04
N ASN A 94 -11.03 8.36 23.31
CA ASN A 94 -11.78 9.07 24.34
C ASN A 94 -11.22 10.48 24.59
N ALA A 95 -9.90 10.65 24.50
CA ALA A 95 -9.21 11.94 24.66
C ALA A 95 -9.61 12.98 23.59
N THR A 96 -10.05 12.55 22.41
CA THR A 96 -10.58 13.46 21.36
C THR A 96 -11.93 14.10 21.73
N VAL A 97 -12.65 13.50 22.68
CA VAL A 97 -14.02 13.94 23.08
C VAL A 97 -14.00 14.63 24.43
N ARG A 98 -13.14 14.20 25.35
CA ARG A 98 -13.08 14.68 26.74
C ARG A 98 -11.69 14.47 27.32
N ASN A 99 -11.42 15.13 28.45
CA ASN A 99 -10.25 14.80 29.26
C ASN A 99 -10.43 13.39 29.87
N VAL A 100 -9.39 12.56 29.77
CA VAL A 100 -9.37 11.18 30.27
C VAL A 100 -8.19 11.04 31.22
N THR A 101 -8.31 10.17 32.23
CA THR A 101 -7.21 9.84 33.13
C THR A 101 -7.04 8.33 33.15
N THR A 102 -5.79 7.87 33.07
CA THR A 102 -5.43 6.45 33.23
C THR A 102 -4.49 6.27 34.42
N ASN A 103 -4.68 5.20 35.16
CA ASN A 103 -3.77 4.75 36.22
C ASN A 103 -2.92 3.54 35.80
N ASP A 104 -3.08 3.08 34.56
CA ASP A 104 -2.28 1.99 34.02
C ASP A 104 -0.92 2.53 33.54
N GLU A 105 0.16 2.09 34.18
CA GLU A 105 1.53 2.54 33.88
C GLU A 105 1.97 2.18 32.45
N THR A 106 1.45 1.08 31.89
CA THR A 106 1.75 0.64 30.51
C THR A 106 1.13 1.62 29.52
N VAL A 107 -0.17 1.91 29.71
CA VAL A 107 -0.89 2.87 28.87
C VAL A 107 -0.30 4.28 29.01
N ALA A 108 0.04 4.70 30.23
CA ALA A 108 0.72 5.97 30.46
C ALA A 108 2.08 6.05 29.74
N GLY A 109 2.85 4.95 29.75
CA GLY A 109 4.11 4.82 29.01
C GLY A 109 3.93 4.96 27.50
N ASP A 110 2.95 4.28 26.93
CA ASP A 110 2.60 4.37 25.51
C ASP A 110 2.19 5.81 25.12
N LEU A 111 1.32 6.44 25.91
CA LEU A 111 0.82 7.80 25.66
C LEU A 111 1.95 8.84 25.69
N ARG A 112 2.89 8.74 26.65
CA ARG A 112 4.07 9.61 26.70
C ARG A 112 4.98 9.41 25.48
N ARG A 113 5.11 8.17 25.00
CA ARG A 113 5.90 7.86 23.80
C ARG A 113 5.26 8.49 22.56
N ILE A 114 3.95 8.32 22.41
CA ILE A 114 3.17 8.92 21.31
C ILE A 114 3.26 10.44 21.34
N ASP A 115 3.11 11.07 22.50
CA ASP A 115 3.24 12.54 22.69
C ASP A 115 4.64 13.07 22.34
N THR A 116 5.67 12.22 22.44
CA THR A 116 7.06 12.57 22.09
C THR A 116 7.35 12.37 20.61
N GLU A 117 6.80 11.31 20.01
CA GLU A 117 7.13 10.92 18.63
C GLU A 117 6.25 11.59 17.57
N TYR A 118 5.01 11.96 17.91
CA TYR A 118 4.05 12.53 16.94
C TYR A 118 3.57 13.89 17.38
N GLU A 119 3.51 14.84 16.44
CA GLU A 119 2.99 16.17 16.72
C GLU A 119 1.45 16.21 16.67
N PHE A 120 0.87 15.41 15.79
CA PHE A 120 -0.58 15.33 15.61
C PHE A 120 -1.08 13.89 15.61
N TYR A 121 -2.38 13.72 15.85
CA TYR A 121 -3.03 12.42 15.71
C TYR A 121 -4.48 12.57 15.26
N THR A 122 -5.02 11.49 14.67
CA THR A 122 -6.46 11.34 14.38
C THR A 122 -7.07 10.20 15.19
N GLY A 123 -8.29 10.41 15.71
CA GLY A 123 -9.05 9.38 16.42
C GLY A 123 -9.64 8.28 15.52
N GLY A 124 -9.17 8.14 14.27
CA GLY A 124 -9.74 7.29 13.23
C GLY A 124 -10.76 7.99 12.33
N ASP A 125 -10.80 9.32 12.36
CA ASP A 125 -11.57 10.17 11.46
C ASP A 125 -10.61 11.16 10.82
N GLU A 126 -10.14 10.86 9.61
CA GLU A 126 -9.17 11.65 8.85
C GLU A 126 -9.65 13.07 8.49
N ARG A 127 -10.82 13.49 8.99
CA ARG A 127 -11.33 14.87 8.86
C ARG A 127 -11.08 15.70 10.10
N ARG A 128 -10.58 15.10 11.18
CA ARG A 128 -10.37 15.78 12.47
C ARG A 128 -9.03 15.40 13.06
N TRP A 129 -8.25 16.42 13.38
CA TRP A 129 -6.90 16.30 13.88
C TRP A 129 -6.79 16.91 15.26
N TYR A 130 -5.89 16.36 16.06
CA TYR A 130 -5.71 16.74 17.45
C TYR A 130 -4.22 16.83 17.77
N ARG A 131 -3.86 17.77 18.64
CA ARG A 131 -2.58 17.74 19.35
C ARG A 131 -2.80 17.11 20.71
N LEU A 132 -1.96 16.14 21.04
CA LEU A 132 -2.03 15.44 22.31
C LEU A 132 -1.45 16.33 23.41
N THR A 133 -1.96 16.16 24.62
CA THR A 133 -1.33 16.69 25.82
C THR A 133 -1.43 15.63 26.87
N VAL A 134 -0.26 15.15 27.32
CA VAL A 134 -0.13 14.15 28.37
C VAL A 134 0.45 14.83 29.61
N THR A 135 -0.23 14.71 30.75
CA THR A 135 0.17 15.36 32.00
C THR A 135 0.04 14.40 33.17
N GLU A 136 1.11 14.26 33.94
CA GLU A 136 1.08 13.48 35.18
C GLU A 136 0.30 14.24 36.27
N THR A 137 -0.60 13.54 36.96
CA THR A 137 -1.43 14.08 38.04
C THR A 137 -1.37 13.16 39.26
N GLU A 138 -1.89 13.63 40.40
CA GLU A 138 -1.98 12.81 41.62
C GLU A 138 -2.85 11.55 41.45
N ASN A 139 -3.74 11.53 40.45
CA ASN A 139 -4.70 10.44 40.19
C ASN A 139 -4.38 9.66 38.91
N GLY A 140 -3.12 9.68 38.46
CA GLY A 140 -2.62 9.03 37.25
C GLY A 140 -2.27 10.02 36.14
N THR A 141 -2.16 9.52 34.91
CA THR A 141 -1.80 10.32 33.74
C THR A 141 -3.07 10.84 33.06
N ALA A 142 -3.22 12.17 33.01
CA ALA A 142 -4.31 12.85 32.32
C ALA A 142 -3.94 13.09 30.85
N VAL A 143 -4.90 12.87 29.95
CA VAL A 143 -4.72 12.99 28.51
C VAL A 143 -5.89 13.74 27.89
N PHE A 144 -5.54 14.73 27.05
CA PHE A 144 -6.50 15.54 26.34
C PHE A 144 -6.06 15.77 24.90
N GLY A 145 -7.00 15.60 23.97
CA GLY A 145 -6.83 15.95 22.56
C GLY A 145 -7.39 17.33 22.28
N ARG A 146 -6.52 18.30 21.98
CA ARG A 146 -6.97 19.62 21.52
C ARG A 146 -7.15 19.58 20.02
N ALA A 147 -8.36 19.86 19.54
CA ALA A 147 -8.63 19.96 18.10
C ALA A 147 -7.73 21.00 17.43
N VAL A 148 -7.24 20.66 16.24
CA VAL A 148 -6.40 21.50 15.37
C VAL A 148 -7.04 21.56 13.99
N ASP A 149 -6.87 22.69 13.31
CA ASP A 149 -7.37 22.86 11.96
C ASP A 149 -6.60 21.95 10.97
N GLY A 150 -7.29 21.35 10.01
CA GLY A 150 -6.66 20.49 9.00
C GLY A 150 -5.66 21.25 8.14
N GLU A 151 -5.95 22.51 7.83
CA GLU A 151 -5.08 23.40 7.07
C GLU A 151 -3.74 23.62 7.80
N ASP A 152 -3.77 23.80 9.13
CA ASP A 152 -2.57 23.96 9.95
C ASP A 152 -1.72 22.67 9.98
N VAL A 153 -2.36 21.50 10.09
CA VAL A 153 -1.66 20.21 10.06
C VAL A 153 -1.04 19.97 8.69
N THR A 154 -1.78 20.22 7.62
CA THR A 154 -1.28 20.07 6.25
C THR A 154 -0.11 21.00 5.96
N ARG A 155 -0.18 22.26 6.39
CA ARG A 155 0.96 23.19 6.26
C ARG A 155 2.18 22.69 7.03
N HIS A 156 2.00 22.19 8.24
CA HIS A 156 3.12 21.63 9.00
C HIS A 156 3.75 20.43 8.28
N VAL A 157 2.93 19.51 7.74
CA VAL A 157 3.45 18.39 6.93
C VAL A 157 4.19 18.89 5.69
N ILE A 158 3.66 19.90 4.99
CA ILE A 158 4.33 20.54 3.84
C ILE A 158 5.68 21.11 4.28
N ASP A 159 5.73 21.89 5.35
CA ASP A 159 6.95 22.54 5.82
C ASP A 159 8.05 21.53 6.20
N GLU A 160 7.69 20.39 6.81
CA GLU A 160 8.63 19.34 7.23
C GLU A 160 9.07 18.40 6.10
N ARG A 161 8.22 18.18 5.08
CA ARG A 161 8.43 17.13 4.06
C ARG A 161 8.77 17.64 2.67
N THR A 162 8.60 18.93 2.41
CA THR A 162 8.78 19.46 1.07
C THR A 162 10.25 19.54 0.68
N VAL A 163 10.57 19.00 -0.49
CA VAL A 163 11.89 19.08 -1.11
C VAL A 163 11.89 20.26 -2.10
N PRO A 164 12.80 21.24 -1.97
CA PRO A 164 12.86 22.32 -2.94
C PRO A 164 13.38 21.79 -4.27
N ALA A 165 12.73 22.12 -5.39
CA ALA A 165 13.15 21.67 -6.72
C ALA A 165 14.61 22.06 -7.03
N SER A 166 15.14 23.12 -6.42
CA SER A 166 16.53 23.55 -6.56
C SER A 166 17.56 22.58 -5.94
N SER A 167 17.19 21.73 -4.98
CA SER A 167 18.09 20.70 -4.42
C SER A 167 18.18 19.46 -5.31
N LEU A 168 17.25 19.30 -6.25
CA LEU A 168 17.26 18.19 -7.19
C LEU A 168 18.38 18.35 -8.23
N THR A 169 18.95 17.22 -8.65
CA THR A 169 19.93 17.17 -9.73
C THR A 169 19.33 17.73 -11.02
N ALA A 170 20.19 18.12 -11.97
CA ALA A 170 19.74 18.61 -13.27
C ALA A 170 18.97 17.56 -14.08
N ALA A 171 19.09 16.27 -13.74
CA ALA A 171 18.36 15.20 -14.39
C ALA A 171 16.98 15.00 -13.76
N GLU A 172 16.89 14.92 -12.43
CA GLU A 172 15.61 14.85 -11.71
C GLU A 172 14.73 16.07 -11.98
N ARG A 173 15.31 17.28 -12.05
CA ARG A 173 14.55 18.48 -12.42
C ARG A 173 13.93 18.38 -13.79
N ARG A 174 14.66 17.84 -14.79
CA ARG A 174 14.09 17.64 -16.13
C ARG A 174 12.98 16.60 -16.13
N THR A 175 13.08 15.57 -15.29
CA THR A 175 11.99 14.61 -15.09
C THR A 175 10.79 15.28 -14.43
N LEU A 176 11.00 16.01 -13.33
CA LEU A 176 9.96 16.78 -12.65
C LEU A 176 9.27 17.78 -13.60
N ASP A 177 10.04 18.50 -14.42
CA ASP A 177 9.50 19.41 -15.44
C ASP A 177 8.56 18.66 -16.39
N ARG A 178 8.96 17.49 -16.88
CA ARG A 178 8.11 16.65 -17.75
C ARG A 178 6.89 16.08 -17.02
N VAL A 179 7.00 15.77 -15.72
CA VAL A 179 5.87 15.32 -14.89
C VAL A 179 4.86 16.44 -14.70
N ILE A 180 5.31 17.66 -14.40
CA ILE A 180 4.46 18.84 -14.22
C ILE A 180 3.84 19.26 -15.57
N ASP A 181 4.65 19.37 -16.62
CA ASP A 181 4.21 19.81 -17.95
C ASP A 181 3.34 18.76 -18.67
N GLY A 182 3.59 17.47 -18.41
CA GLY A 182 2.81 16.35 -18.94
C GLY A 182 1.46 16.14 -18.24
N GLY A 183 1.14 16.96 -17.24
CA GLY A 183 -0.15 16.99 -16.54
C GLY A 183 -1.24 17.80 -17.26
N ASP A 184 -1.14 17.99 -18.58
CA ASP A 184 -1.99 18.87 -19.40
C ASP A 184 -3.41 18.32 -19.69
N GLY A 185 -3.94 17.49 -18.79
CA GLY A 185 -5.35 17.07 -18.81
C GLY A 185 -5.66 15.83 -19.65
N SER A 186 -4.64 15.07 -20.07
CA SER A 186 -4.84 13.68 -20.48
C SER A 186 -4.74 12.77 -19.25
N TYR A 187 -5.54 11.71 -19.20
CA TYR A 187 -5.67 10.77 -18.07
C TYR A 187 -4.38 9.97 -17.75
N ASP A 188 -3.25 10.30 -18.36
CA ASP A 188 -2.13 9.38 -18.58
C ASP A 188 -0.81 9.78 -17.90
N GLY A 189 -0.71 10.97 -17.29
CA GLY A 189 0.50 11.47 -16.61
C GLY A 189 1.79 11.36 -17.43
N TYR A 190 2.94 11.47 -16.78
CA TYR A 190 4.25 11.24 -17.38
C TYR A 190 4.67 9.79 -17.20
N ARG A 191 5.09 9.11 -18.27
CA ARG A 191 5.72 7.79 -18.20
C ARG A 191 7.24 7.96 -18.28
N PRO A 192 7.98 7.74 -17.18
CA PRO A 192 9.44 7.82 -17.19
C PRO A 192 10.02 6.79 -18.16
N ASP A 193 11.11 7.13 -18.84
CA ASP A 193 11.95 6.13 -19.50
C ASP A 193 12.69 5.30 -18.43
N ALA A 194 13.17 4.11 -18.80
CA ALA A 194 13.87 3.21 -17.86
C ALA A 194 15.09 3.85 -17.16
N ASP A 195 15.69 4.87 -17.79
CA ASP A 195 16.86 5.60 -17.29
C ASP A 195 16.52 7.01 -16.77
N ASP A 196 15.24 7.40 -16.73
CA ASP A 196 14.86 8.70 -16.16
C ASP A 196 14.99 8.66 -14.64
N PRO A 197 15.81 9.54 -14.03
CA PRO A 197 15.89 9.60 -12.58
C PRO A 197 14.58 10.18 -12.05
N LEU A 198 13.88 9.35 -11.29
CA LEU A 198 12.78 9.75 -10.42
C LEU A 198 13.34 10.22 -9.08
N LEU A 199 12.48 10.87 -8.30
CA LEU A 199 12.77 11.05 -6.88
C LEU A 199 12.94 9.67 -6.26
N ASP A 200 14.00 9.49 -5.47
CA ASP A 200 14.28 8.22 -4.80
C ASP A 200 13.11 7.78 -3.89
N ASP A 201 12.35 8.75 -3.36
CA ASP A 201 11.21 8.56 -2.49
C ASP A 201 9.95 9.18 -3.13
N VAL A 202 9.05 8.35 -3.67
CA VAL A 202 7.71 8.73 -4.14
C VAL A 202 6.68 7.92 -3.34
N PRO A 203 5.60 8.53 -2.81
CA PRO A 203 5.15 9.91 -2.99
C PRO A 203 6.03 10.96 -2.31
N ALA A 204 6.12 12.15 -2.91
CA ALA A 204 6.88 13.28 -2.37
C ALA A 204 6.18 14.63 -2.60
N LEU A 205 6.49 15.59 -1.73
CA LEU A 205 6.13 16.99 -1.91
C LEU A 205 7.33 17.75 -2.46
N VAL A 206 7.15 18.47 -3.56
CA VAL A 206 8.21 19.25 -4.20
C VAL A 206 7.78 20.70 -4.40
N GLU A 207 8.57 21.64 -3.89
CA GLU A 207 8.31 23.07 -4.10
C GLU A 207 9.05 23.58 -5.34
N ARG A 208 8.32 24.23 -6.23
CA ARG A 208 8.87 24.94 -7.38
C ARG A 208 8.19 26.30 -7.51
N ASP A 209 9.00 27.35 -7.54
CA ASP A 209 8.56 28.74 -7.79
C ASP A 209 7.43 29.19 -6.83
N GLY A 210 7.42 28.69 -5.59
CA GLY A 210 6.41 28.98 -4.57
C GLY A 210 5.15 28.11 -4.63
N THR A 211 5.09 27.14 -5.54
CA THR A 211 4.00 26.16 -5.65
C THR A 211 4.48 24.80 -5.18
N VAL A 212 3.71 24.15 -4.31
CA VAL A 212 3.97 22.78 -3.86
C VAL A 212 3.22 21.80 -4.75
N TYR A 213 3.95 20.80 -5.25
CA TYR A 213 3.42 19.71 -6.06
C TYR A 213 3.51 18.40 -5.29
N TRP A 214 2.42 17.64 -5.26
CA TRP A 214 2.42 16.27 -4.79
C TRP A 214 2.73 15.32 -5.95
N VAL A 215 3.98 14.86 -5.99
CA VAL A 215 4.49 13.93 -7.00
C VAL A 215 4.20 12.51 -6.54
N ARG A 216 3.49 11.74 -7.37
CA ARG A 216 3.13 10.35 -7.07
C ARG A 216 3.10 9.46 -8.30
N THR A 217 3.25 8.17 -8.08
CA THR A 217 2.92 7.15 -9.06
C THR A 217 1.41 6.92 -9.08
N THR A 218 0.77 7.18 -10.22
CA THR A 218 -0.62 6.83 -10.49
C THR A 218 -0.64 5.44 -11.15
N VAL A 219 -1.52 4.57 -10.66
CA VAL A 219 -1.57 3.11 -10.89
C VAL A 219 -1.42 2.69 -12.37
N HIS A 220 -0.82 1.51 -12.59
CA HIS A 220 -0.79 0.80 -13.86
C HIS A 220 -2.20 0.48 -14.39
N ILE A 221 -2.64 1.17 -15.45
CA ILE A 221 -3.70 0.68 -16.31
C ILE A 221 -3.02 -0.23 -17.34
N ASP A 222 -2.84 -1.52 -17.02
CA ASP A 222 -2.83 -2.61 -18.01
C ASP A 222 -2.70 -4.05 -17.44
N ASP A 223 -2.62 -4.26 -16.12
CA ASP A 223 -2.59 -5.64 -15.55
C ASP A 223 -3.97 -6.33 -15.46
N PHE A 224 -4.94 -5.92 -16.29
CA PHE A 224 -6.15 -6.72 -16.52
C PHE A 224 -5.90 -7.77 -17.61
N GLY A 225 -4.95 -8.66 -17.36
CA GLY A 225 -4.67 -9.80 -18.22
C GLY A 225 -3.83 -10.85 -17.50
N PRO A 226 -4.03 -12.15 -17.76
CA PRO A 226 -3.13 -13.16 -17.24
C PRO A 226 -1.71 -12.87 -17.77
N SER A 227 -0.72 -12.79 -16.88
CA SER A 227 0.68 -12.65 -17.30
C SER A 227 1.06 -13.76 -18.29
N PRO A 228 2.08 -13.59 -19.16
CA PRO A 228 2.51 -14.65 -20.08
C PRO A 228 2.76 -15.99 -19.36
N ALA A 229 3.27 -15.96 -18.14
CA ALA A 229 3.44 -17.15 -17.29
C ALA A 229 2.08 -17.75 -16.87
N GLN A 230 1.12 -16.94 -16.45
CA GLN A 230 -0.24 -17.39 -16.13
C GLN A 230 -0.96 -17.96 -17.36
N LEU A 231 -0.76 -17.38 -18.55
CA LEU A 231 -1.26 -17.93 -19.83
C LEU A 231 -0.67 -19.31 -20.12
N VAL A 232 0.64 -19.49 -19.95
CA VAL A 232 1.29 -20.80 -20.10
C VAL A 232 0.75 -21.82 -19.10
N LEU A 233 0.53 -21.41 -17.85
CA LEU A 233 -0.07 -22.28 -16.82
C LEU A 233 -1.51 -22.68 -17.20
N LEU A 234 -2.34 -21.72 -17.64
CA LEU A 234 -3.71 -22.00 -18.09
C LEU A 234 -3.73 -22.95 -19.29
N LEU A 235 -2.84 -22.75 -20.27
CA LEU A 235 -2.69 -23.66 -21.41
C LEU A 235 -2.25 -25.05 -20.96
N ALA A 236 -1.29 -25.15 -20.05
CA ALA A 236 -0.85 -26.42 -19.47
C ALA A 236 -2.01 -27.15 -18.77
N GLY A 237 -2.80 -26.43 -17.96
CA GLY A 237 -4.01 -26.96 -17.32
C GLY A 237 -5.02 -27.49 -18.35
N GLY A 238 -5.26 -26.72 -19.42
CA GLY A 238 -6.13 -27.13 -20.53
C GLY A 238 -5.65 -28.40 -21.24
N VAL A 239 -4.35 -28.51 -21.52
CA VAL A 239 -3.73 -29.74 -22.07
C VAL A 239 -3.93 -30.89 -21.09
N GLY A 240 -3.76 -30.66 -19.79
CA GLY A 240 -4.01 -31.65 -18.75
C GLY A 240 -5.43 -32.23 -18.79
N VAL A 241 -6.45 -31.39 -18.93
CA VAL A 241 -7.86 -31.82 -19.08
C VAL A 241 -8.05 -32.71 -20.31
N VAL A 242 -7.47 -32.33 -21.45
CA VAL A 242 -7.55 -33.13 -22.68
C VAL A 242 -6.92 -34.52 -22.50
N LEU A 243 -5.78 -34.61 -21.81
CA LEU A 243 -5.11 -35.88 -21.53
C LEU A 243 -5.94 -36.77 -20.58
N LEU A 244 -6.63 -36.19 -19.60
CA LEU A 244 -7.55 -36.92 -18.73
C LEU A 244 -8.73 -37.51 -19.53
N LEU A 245 -9.35 -36.73 -20.42
CA LEU A 245 -10.43 -37.21 -21.29
C LEU A 245 -9.94 -38.31 -22.24
N ALA A 246 -8.75 -38.15 -22.83
CA ALA A 246 -8.13 -39.15 -23.69
C ALA A 246 -7.82 -40.45 -22.93
N SER A 247 -7.38 -40.36 -21.67
CA SER A 247 -7.17 -41.52 -20.80
C SER A 247 -8.44 -42.34 -20.61
N VAL A 248 -9.55 -41.66 -20.30
CA VAL A 248 -10.88 -42.31 -20.14
C VAL A 248 -11.31 -42.96 -21.45
N ALA A 249 -11.16 -42.27 -22.59
CA ALA A 249 -11.51 -42.82 -23.90
C ALA A 249 -10.71 -44.10 -24.22
N VAL A 250 -9.39 -44.09 -24.01
CA VAL A 250 -8.53 -45.26 -24.23
C VAL A 250 -8.93 -46.42 -23.32
N ALA A 251 -9.18 -46.16 -22.04
CA ALA A 251 -9.61 -47.18 -21.08
C ALA A 251 -10.95 -47.82 -21.48
N VAL A 252 -11.91 -47.01 -21.94
CA VAL A 252 -13.23 -47.51 -22.41
C VAL A 252 -13.09 -48.34 -23.68
N THR A 253 -12.21 -47.96 -24.62
CA THR A 253 -11.98 -48.75 -25.83
C THR A 253 -11.32 -50.10 -25.54
N ASP A 254 -10.43 -50.16 -24.54
CA ASP A 254 -9.78 -51.41 -24.11
C ASP A 254 -10.82 -52.37 -23.51
N LEU A 255 -11.68 -51.87 -22.62
CA LEU A 255 -12.76 -52.65 -22.00
C LEU A 255 -13.81 -53.18 -22.99
N ARG A 256 -13.96 -52.52 -24.15
CA ARG A 256 -14.85 -52.98 -25.22
C ARG A 256 -14.19 -54.00 -26.14
N ALA A 257 -12.87 -54.01 -26.26
CA ALA A 257 -12.13 -54.98 -27.05
C ALA A 257 -11.98 -56.34 -26.35
N ASP A 258 -12.09 -56.36 -25.01
CA ASP A 258 -12.06 -57.56 -24.17
C ASP A 258 -13.43 -58.25 -24.01
N ARG A 259 -14.49 -57.74 -24.66
CA ARG A 259 -15.84 -58.34 -24.71
C ARG A 259 -16.12 -58.98 -26.06
#